data_AF-A0A1Q8EQT6-F1
#
_entry.id   AF-A0A1Q8EQT6-F1
#
_cell.length_a   1.000
_cell.length_b   1.000
_cell.length_c   1.000
_cell.angle_alpha   90.00
_cell.angle_beta   90.00
_cell.angle_gamma   90.00
#
_symmetry.space_group_name_H-M   'P 1'
#
loop_
_entity.id
_entity.type
_entity.pdbx_description
1 polymer ?
#
loop_
_entity_poly.entity_id
_entity_poly.type
_entity_poly.pdbx_seq_one_letter_code
_entity_poly.pdbx_strand_id
1 'polypeptide(L)'
;MKTLRTCLLPLISTLGLAALSSHALAEVYLCTADPCDTWNPNPLTAAQRAIKSTDGENTTIEAALKHSLNASITNGYNNTANTNLYLKNTLWHLDPKTDPFKNKEHLTVYIYKSTAPNTRLWSCHAYSFKDKNGKQYYATCQ
;
A
#
# COMPACT_ATOMS: atom_id res chain seq x y z
N MET A 1 -20.49 19.20 70.19
CA MET A 1 -20.75 19.62 68.80
C MET A 1 -19.53 19.29 67.96
N LYS A 2 -19.76 18.80 66.73
CA LYS A 2 -18.87 17.93 65.95
C LYS A 2 -17.69 18.65 65.30
N THR A 3 -16.55 17.95 65.27
CA THR A 3 -15.29 18.29 64.61
C THR A 3 -15.44 18.37 63.09
N LEU A 4 -14.98 19.48 62.50
CA LEU A 4 -14.89 19.66 61.04
C LEU A 4 -13.65 18.91 60.52
N ARG A 5 -13.87 17.86 59.73
CA ARG A 5 -12.83 17.15 58.98
C ARG A 5 -12.60 17.87 57.65
N THR A 6 -11.38 18.35 57.47
CA THR A 6 -10.85 18.96 56.24
C THR A 6 -10.77 17.90 55.14
N CYS A 7 -11.50 18.09 54.03
CA CYS A 7 -11.40 17.24 52.84
C CYS A 7 -10.15 17.64 52.03
N LEU A 8 -9.14 16.76 52.03
CA LEU A 8 -8.05 16.77 51.07
C LEU A 8 -8.57 16.21 49.73
N LEU A 9 -8.63 17.06 48.70
CA LEU A 9 -8.85 16.66 47.31
C LEU A 9 -7.55 16.09 46.74
N PRO A 10 -7.53 14.87 46.17
CA PRO A 10 -6.35 14.38 45.46
C PRO A 10 -6.29 15.02 44.07
N LEU A 11 -5.17 15.69 43.76
CA LEU A 11 -4.81 16.04 42.38
C LEU A 11 -4.57 14.74 41.59
N ILE A 12 -5.50 14.40 40.71
CA ILE A 12 -5.31 13.31 39.74
C ILE A 12 -4.47 13.88 38.60
N SER A 13 -3.17 13.57 38.61
CA SER A 13 -2.27 13.82 37.49
C SER A 13 -2.64 12.86 36.35
N THR A 14 -3.38 13.34 35.36
CA THR A 14 -3.60 12.62 34.11
C THR A 14 -2.33 12.69 33.28
N LEU A 15 -1.44 11.70 33.44
CA LEU A 15 -0.44 11.40 32.40
C LEU A 15 -1.22 10.96 31.15
N GLY A 16 -1.36 11.86 30.19
CA GLY A 16 -1.84 11.53 28.85
C GLY A 16 -0.82 10.61 28.18
N LEU A 17 -1.13 9.31 28.11
CA LEU A 17 -0.49 8.42 27.14
C LEU A 17 -0.90 8.91 25.75
N ALA A 18 -0.03 9.68 25.11
CA ALA A 18 -0.08 9.83 23.67
C ALA A 18 0.27 8.47 23.05
N ALA A 19 -0.75 7.62 22.87
CA ALA A 19 -0.65 6.47 22.01
C ALA A 19 -0.45 7.00 20.59
N LEU A 20 0.80 7.03 20.13
CA LEU A 20 1.13 7.18 18.72
C LEU A 20 0.50 5.97 18.02
N SER A 21 -0.71 6.16 17.49
CA SER A 21 -1.34 5.21 16.59
C SER A 21 -0.54 5.22 15.30
N SER A 22 0.53 4.43 15.27
CA SER A 22 1.20 4.04 14.04
C SER A 22 0.17 3.27 13.21
N HIS A 23 -0.58 3.99 12.38
CA HIS A 23 -1.38 3.38 11.34
C HIS A 23 -0.38 2.66 10.42
N ALA A 24 -0.19 1.37 10.65
CA ALA A 24 0.63 0.55 9.78
C ALA A 24 0.01 0.64 8.39
N LEU A 25 0.69 1.31 7.46
CA LEU A 25 0.39 1.22 6.04
C LEU A 25 0.36 -0.26 5.67
N ALA A 26 -0.49 -0.65 4.74
CA ALA A 26 -0.56 -2.05 4.43
C ALA A 26 0.73 -2.49 3.75
N GLU A 27 1.08 -3.72 4.04
CA GLU A 27 2.39 -4.21 3.70
C GLU A 27 2.43 -4.55 2.21
N VAL A 28 3.48 -4.04 1.56
CA VAL A 28 3.75 -4.29 0.15
C VAL A 28 4.96 -5.22 0.13
N TYR A 29 4.82 -6.40 -0.45
CA TYR A 29 5.86 -7.44 -0.50
C TYR A 29 6.34 -7.68 -1.92
N LEU A 30 7.50 -8.33 -2.04
CA LEU A 30 8.03 -8.77 -3.32
C LEU A 30 7.84 -10.28 -3.47
N CYS A 31 7.20 -10.70 -4.55
CA CYS A 31 7.09 -12.12 -4.90
C CYS A 31 8.48 -12.71 -5.15
N THR A 32 8.67 -13.99 -4.85
CA THR A 32 9.91 -14.73 -5.18
C THR A 32 9.76 -15.60 -6.42
N ALA A 33 8.53 -15.83 -6.88
CA ALA A 33 8.19 -16.59 -8.08
C ALA A 33 7.02 -15.94 -8.84
N ASP A 34 6.79 -16.41 -10.07
CA ASP A 34 5.63 -16.06 -10.91
C ASP A 34 4.96 -17.36 -11.39
N PRO A 35 3.67 -17.62 -11.07
CA PRO A 35 2.75 -16.78 -10.30
C PRO A 35 3.19 -16.55 -8.85
N CYS A 36 2.67 -15.48 -8.24
CA CYS A 36 3.07 -15.03 -6.90
C CYS A 36 2.51 -15.90 -5.77
N ASP A 37 2.97 -17.14 -5.70
CA ASP A 37 2.57 -18.09 -4.65
C ASP A 37 3.55 -18.08 -3.47
N THR A 38 4.68 -17.40 -3.63
CA THR A 38 5.71 -17.20 -2.60
C THR A 38 6.26 -15.77 -2.66
N TRP A 39 6.67 -15.23 -1.51
CA TRP A 39 7.15 -13.85 -1.38
C TRP A 39 8.21 -13.70 -0.28
N ASN A 40 8.96 -12.59 -0.35
CA ASN A 40 9.87 -12.18 0.70
C ASN A 40 9.08 -11.85 1.97
N PRO A 41 9.42 -12.42 3.14
CA PRO A 41 8.71 -12.15 4.39
C PRO A 41 8.82 -10.68 4.85
N ASN A 42 9.82 -9.95 4.35
CA ASN A 42 10.00 -8.55 4.65
C ASN A 42 9.26 -7.67 3.62
N PRO A 43 8.50 -6.66 4.09
CA PRO A 43 7.93 -5.66 3.21
C PRO A 43 9.00 -4.90 2.43
N LEU A 44 8.60 -4.27 1.33
CA LEU A 44 9.44 -3.37 0.56
C LEU A 44 9.95 -2.23 1.44
N THR A 45 11.27 -2.06 1.44
CA THR A 45 11.96 -0.91 2.04
C THR A 45 11.61 0.40 1.32
N ALA A 46 11.87 1.53 1.98
CA ALA A 46 11.70 2.85 1.35
C ALA A 46 12.51 3.00 0.05
N ALA A 47 13.73 2.46 0.01
CA ALA A 47 14.56 2.47 -1.20
C ALA A 47 13.93 1.67 -2.35
N GLN A 48 13.34 0.51 -2.06
CA GLN A 48 12.61 -0.27 -3.06
C GLN A 48 11.35 0.45 -3.53
N ARG A 49 10.59 1.08 -2.62
CA ARG A 49 9.40 1.86 -2.96
C ARG A 49 9.72 3.10 -3.82
N ALA A 50 10.94 3.60 -3.75
CA ALA A 50 11.43 4.73 -4.54
C ALA A 50 11.94 4.34 -5.95
N ILE A 51 11.99 3.04 -6.31
CA ILE A 51 12.37 2.60 -7.65
C ILE A 51 11.41 3.19 -8.68
N LYS A 52 11.95 3.81 -9.73
CA LYS A 52 11.21 4.51 -10.77
C LYS A 52 11.00 3.65 -12.02
N SER A 53 9.92 3.91 -12.73
CA SER A 53 9.73 3.44 -14.11
C SER A 53 10.81 4.02 -15.04
N THR A 54 11.12 3.30 -16.10
CA THR A 54 12.15 3.62 -17.10
C THR A 54 11.58 4.06 -18.45
N ASP A 55 10.25 4.05 -18.59
CA ASP A 55 9.49 4.47 -19.78
C ASP A 55 9.36 6.00 -19.98
N GLY A 56 10.15 6.79 -19.25
CA GLY A 56 10.14 8.24 -19.28
C GLY A 56 9.14 8.91 -18.33
N GLU A 57 8.18 8.17 -17.76
CA GLU A 57 7.23 8.71 -16.77
C GLU A 57 7.90 8.99 -15.41
N ASN A 58 9.01 8.30 -15.11
CA ASN A 58 9.78 8.43 -13.87
C ASN A 58 8.96 8.19 -12.58
N THR A 59 7.89 7.39 -12.68
CA THR A 59 6.95 7.15 -11.60
C THR A 59 7.53 6.16 -10.60
N THR A 60 7.46 6.48 -9.30
CA THR A 60 7.90 5.56 -8.25
C THR A 60 6.86 4.48 -7.99
N ILE A 61 7.30 3.33 -7.46
CA ILE A 61 6.39 2.27 -7.01
C ILE A 61 5.38 2.82 -6.00
N GLU A 62 5.85 3.61 -5.03
CA GLU A 62 4.97 4.26 -4.07
C GLU A 62 3.90 5.11 -4.75
N ALA A 63 4.26 5.96 -5.71
CA ALA A 63 3.31 6.86 -6.36
C ALA A 63 2.24 6.07 -7.14
N ALA A 64 2.63 5.04 -7.89
CA ALA A 64 1.71 4.22 -8.66
C ALA A 64 0.70 3.46 -7.78
N LEU A 65 1.12 2.96 -6.61
CA LEU A 65 0.24 2.25 -5.68
C LEU A 65 -0.64 3.20 -4.86
N LYS A 66 -0.04 4.23 -4.27
CA LYS A 66 -0.72 5.19 -3.38
C LYS A 66 -1.77 6.03 -4.11
N HIS A 67 -1.50 6.38 -5.37
CA HIS A 67 -2.35 7.22 -6.20
C HIS A 67 -2.96 6.44 -7.38
N SER A 68 -3.11 5.13 -7.23
CA SER A 68 -3.78 4.30 -8.23
C SER A 68 -5.23 4.73 -8.44
N LEU A 69 -5.73 4.58 -9.67
CA LEU A 69 -7.15 4.72 -10.00
C LEU A 69 -7.97 3.54 -9.47
N ASN A 70 -7.33 2.39 -9.18
CA ASN A 70 -8.03 1.22 -8.66
C ASN A 70 -8.11 1.24 -7.13
N ALA A 71 -9.33 1.18 -6.60
CA ALA A 71 -9.60 1.23 -5.16
C ALA A 71 -9.03 0.03 -4.39
N SER A 72 -8.97 -1.17 -4.97
CA SER A 72 -8.38 -2.33 -4.27
C SER A 72 -6.88 -2.14 -4.05
N ILE A 73 -6.18 -1.51 -5.00
CA ILE A 73 -4.76 -1.17 -4.84
C ILE A 73 -4.60 -0.10 -3.76
N THR A 74 -5.34 1.00 -3.82
CA THR A 74 -5.20 2.07 -2.82
C THR A 74 -5.63 1.63 -1.42
N ASN A 75 -6.68 0.81 -1.30
CA ASN A 75 -7.10 0.25 -0.02
C ASN A 75 -6.07 -0.74 0.53
N GLY A 76 -5.49 -1.57 -0.33
CA GLY A 76 -4.38 -2.46 0.02
C GLY A 76 -3.06 -1.74 0.25
N TYR A 77 -2.89 -0.49 -0.18
CA TYR A 77 -1.74 0.34 0.21
C TYR A 77 -1.98 1.01 1.58
N ASN A 78 -3.20 1.48 1.82
CA ASN A 78 -3.58 2.26 3.01
C ASN A 78 -4.07 1.40 4.19
N ASN A 79 -4.08 0.06 4.06
CA ASN A 79 -4.55 -0.89 5.08
C ASN A 79 -6.02 -0.71 5.49
N THR A 80 -6.89 -0.35 4.56
CA THR A 80 -8.30 -0.10 4.85
C THR A 80 -9.21 -1.29 4.55
N ALA A 81 -8.69 -2.34 3.90
CA ALA A 81 -9.47 -3.49 3.43
C ALA A 81 -8.99 -4.86 3.93
N ASN A 82 -8.07 -4.93 4.92
CA ASN A 82 -7.46 -6.19 5.38
C ASN A 82 -6.84 -7.00 4.23
N THR A 83 -6.07 -6.31 3.38
CA THR A 83 -5.38 -6.90 2.23
C THR A 83 -3.95 -6.41 2.18
N ASN A 84 -3.06 -7.29 1.73
CA ASN A 84 -1.66 -6.95 1.43
C ASN A 84 -1.44 -6.92 -0.08
N LEU A 85 -0.46 -6.14 -0.53
CA LEU A 85 -0.05 -6.06 -1.93
C LEU A 85 1.23 -6.86 -2.14
N TYR A 86 1.31 -7.61 -3.23
CA TYR A 86 2.49 -8.39 -3.59
C TYR A 86 2.88 -8.05 -5.01
N LEU A 87 4.09 -7.55 -5.19
CA LEU A 87 4.60 -7.12 -6.49
C LEU A 87 5.43 -8.23 -7.13
N LYS A 88 5.23 -8.45 -8.43
CA LYS A 88 6.12 -9.31 -9.21
C LYS A 88 7.57 -8.86 -9.08
N ASN A 89 8.50 -9.81 -9.00
CA ASN A 89 9.92 -9.55 -8.71
C ASN A 89 10.63 -8.65 -9.73
N THR A 90 10.21 -8.67 -11.00
CA THR A 90 10.75 -7.81 -12.06
C THR A 90 10.31 -6.36 -11.92
N LEU A 91 9.37 -6.06 -11.01
CA LEU A 91 8.82 -4.73 -10.77
C LEU A 91 8.21 -4.14 -12.04
N TRP A 92 8.86 -3.14 -12.63
CA TRP A 92 8.40 -2.47 -13.84
C TRP A 92 8.57 -3.36 -15.08
N HIS A 93 7.50 -3.49 -15.85
CA HIS A 93 7.54 -4.20 -17.13
C HIS A 93 6.60 -3.55 -18.14
N LEU A 94 7.00 -3.64 -19.41
CA LEU A 94 6.25 -3.07 -20.52
C LEU A 94 4.96 -3.82 -20.78
N ASP A 95 3.88 -3.09 -21.01
CA ASP A 95 2.64 -3.65 -21.53
C ASP A 95 2.72 -3.78 -23.06
N PRO A 96 2.59 -4.99 -23.63
CA PRO A 96 2.60 -5.19 -25.08
C PRO A 96 1.27 -4.77 -25.76
N LYS A 97 0.24 -4.38 -25.00
CA LYS A 97 -1.09 -4.04 -25.52
C LYS A 97 -1.10 -2.73 -26.31
N THR A 98 -2.22 -2.50 -27.00
CA THR A 98 -2.52 -1.28 -27.75
C THR A 98 -2.75 -0.07 -26.83
N ASP A 99 -2.82 1.11 -27.44
CA ASP A 99 -3.05 2.37 -26.73
C ASP A 99 -4.30 2.29 -25.81
N PRO A 100 -4.26 2.93 -24.63
CA PRO A 100 -3.22 3.85 -24.14
C PRO A 100 -2.02 3.18 -23.45
N PHE A 101 -1.96 1.85 -23.40
CA PHE A 101 -0.98 1.12 -22.57
C PHE A 101 0.32 0.78 -23.31
N LYS A 102 0.33 0.95 -24.64
CA LYS A 102 1.47 0.59 -25.48
C LYS A 102 2.74 1.28 -25.04
N ASN A 103 3.81 0.48 -24.86
CA ASN A 103 5.13 0.92 -24.42
C ASN A 103 5.15 1.63 -23.06
N LYS A 104 4.09 1.49 -22.25
CA LYS A 104 4.05 1.98 -20.88
C LYS A 104 4.38 0.87 -19.92
N GLU A 105 5.13 1.21 -18.88
CA GLU A 105 5.44 0.27 -17.82
C GLU A 105 4.32 0.19 -16.80
N HIS A 106 4.22 -0.98 -16.17
CA HIS A 106 3.35 -1.20 -15.03
C HIS A 106 3.99 -2.15 -14.03
N LEU A 107 3.40 -2.17 -12.83
CA LEU A 107 3.63 -3.17 -11.81
C LEU A 107 2.50 -4.20 -11.87
N THR A 108 2.83 -5.49 -11.83
CA THR A 108 1.85 -6.53 -11.52
C THR A 108 1.68 -6.55 -10.00
N VAL A 109 0.46 -6.29 -9.55
CA VAL A 109 0.08 -6.23 -8.14
C VAL A 109 -0.90 -7.37 -7.87
N TYR A 110 -0.47 -8.34 -7.08
CA TYR A 110 -1.34 -9.38 -6.56
C TYR A 110 -1.90 -8.94 -5.20
N ILE A 111 -3.21 -9.06 -5.02
CA ILE A 111 -3.89 -8.62 -3.80
C ILE A 111 -4.40 -9.85 -3.07
N TYR A 112 -3.91 -10.09 -1.86
CA TYR A 112 -4.34 -11.21 -1.01
C TYR A 112 -4.98 -10.70 0.28
N LYS A 113 -5.88 -11.49 0.87
CA LYS A 113 -6.39 -11.22 2.23
C LYS A 113 -5.23 -11.30 3.22
N SER A 114 -5.07 -10.30 4.09
CA SER A 114 -4.02 -10.29 5.11
C SER A 114 -4.17 -11.44 6.12
N THR A 115 -5.42 -11.88 6.36
CA THR A 115 -5.75 -12.98 7.28
C THR A 115 -5.71 -14.37 6.63
N ALA A 116 -5.61 -14.44 5.30
CA ALA A 116 -5.56 -15.69 4.54
C ALA A 116 -4.65 -15.49 3.33
N PRO A 117 -3.32 -15.48 3.51
CA PRO A 117 -2.36 -15.04 2.50
C PRO A 117 -2.25 -16.00 1.29
N ASN A 118 -2.96 -17.13 1.31
CA ASN A 118 -3.11 -18.02 0.15
C ASN A 118 -4.40 -17.75 -0.65
N THR A 119 -5.24 -16.81 -0.20
CA THR A 119 -6.48 -16.41 -0.89
C THR A 119 -6.23 -15.13 -1.68
N ARG A 120 -5.88 -15.30 -2.96
CA ARG A 120 -5.77 -14.19 -3.90
C ARG A 120 -7.16 -13.66 -4.23
N LEU A 121 -7.32 -12.35 -4.16
CA LEU A 121 -8.56 -11.66 -4.52
C LEU A 121 -8.50 -11.13 -5.95
N TRP A 122 -7.39 -10.51 -6.32
CA TRP A 122 -7.24 -9.80 -7.59
C TRP A 122 -5.81 -9.93 -8.11
N SER A 123 -5.68 -9.88 -9.44
CA SER A 123 -4.42 -9.52 -10.10
C SER A 123 -4.62 -8.20 -10.84
N CYS A 124 -3.75 -7.24 -10.57
CA CYS A 124 -3.86 -5.90 -11.12
C CYS A 124 -2.58 -5.44 -11.80
N HIS A 125 -2.72 -4.48 -12.70
CA HIS A 125 -1.62 -3.72 -13.28
C HIS A 125 -1.74 -2.28 -12.77
N ALA A 126 -0.71 -1.78 -12.07
CA ALA A 126 -0.58 -0.38 -11.70
C ALA A 126 0.40 0.31 -12.64
N TYR A 127 -0.11 1.17 -13.52
CA TYR A 127 0.68 1.77 -14.59
C TYR A 127 1.48 2.98 -14.11
N SER A 128 2.59 3.25 -14.80
CA SER A 128 3.49 4.38 -14.58
C SER A 128 2.88 5.73 -14.96
N PHE A 129 1.84 5.77 -15.80
CA PHE A 129 1.28 6.99 -16.36
C PHE A 129 -0.08 7.34 -15.77
N LYS A 130 -0.41 8.63 -15.82
CA LYS A 130 -1.63 9.18 -15.21
C LYS A 130 -2.84 9.13 -16.14
N ASP A 131 -4.01 9.21 -15.53
CA ASP A 131 -5.29 9.42 -16.19
C ASP A 131 -5.32 10.74 -16.98
N LYS A 132 -6.36 10.93 -17.80
CA LYS A 132 -6.50 12.13 -18.64
C LYS A 132 -6.51 13.44 -17.84
N ASN A 133 -6.84 13.39 -16.54
CA ASN A 133 -6.87 14.56 -15.66
C ASN A 133 -5.54 14.78 -14.93
N GLY A 134 -4.55 13.90 -15.09
CA GLY A 134 -3.24 14.00 -14.44
C GLY A 134 -3.27 13.82 -12.92
N LYS A 135 -4.33 13.21 -12.36
CA LYS A 135 -4.55 13.10 -10.91
C LYS A 135 -4.17 11.74 -10.35
N GLN A 136 -4.52 10.67 -11.07
CA GLN A 136 -4.34 9.29 -10.60
C GLN A 136 -3.61 8.46 -11.65
N TYR A 137 -2.92 7.42 -11.21
CA TYR A 137 -2.23 6.48 -12.10
C TYR A 137 -3.20 5.43 -12.63
N TYR A 138 -3.13 5.13 -13.93
CA TYR A 138 -3.99 4.09 -14.51
C TYR A 138 -3.79 2.75 -13.81
N ALA A 139 -4.88 1.99 -13.72
CA ALA A 139 -4.81 0.62 -13.26
C ALA A 139 -5.92 -0.24 -13.88
N THR A 140 -5.62 -1.52 -14.06
CA THR A 140 -6.59 -2.54 -14.50
C THR A 140 -6.52 -3.72 -13.54
N CYS A 141 -7.64 -4.34 -13.20
CA CYS A 141 -7.65 -5.57 -12.38
C CYS A 141 -8.50 -6.66 -13.06
N GLN A 142 -8.16 -7.90 -12.78
CA GLN A 142 -8.83 -9.13 -13.19
C GLN A 142 -9.06 -10.03 -11.98
#